data_AF-A0A4R9A947-F1
#
_entry.id   AF-A0A4R9A947-F1
#
_cell.length_a   1.000
_cell.length_b   1.000
_cell.length_c   1.000
_cell.angle_alpha   90.00
_cell.angle_beta   90.00
_cell.angle_gamma   90.00
#
_symmetry.space_group_name_H-M   'P 1'
#
loop_
_entity.id
_entity.type
_entity.pdbx_description
1 polymer ?
#
loop_
_entity_poly.entity_id
_entity_poly.type
_entity_poly.pdbx_seq_one_letter_code
_entity_poly.pdbx_strand_id
1 'polypeptide(L)'
;MATTLEAPRSPYARSARKNGVNWEKWGWLYMRVSGVLLVVLIFGHLFVNLMVGEGVSALNFAFVSGKLADPFWQIWDVAMLWLALIHGGNGMRTLVNDYAATPLTRGIFKTAILAAVVVLIVLGTLVVFTFDPCPAGAAFADLNPKFCSAL
;
A
#
# COMPACT_ATOMS: atom_id res chain seq x y z
N MET A 1 43.93 -6.30 -22.47
CA MET A 1 44.18 -6.48 -21.02
C MET A 1 43.52 -7.79 -20.60
N ALA A 2 44.26 -8.71 -19.99
CA ALA A 2 43.73 -9.99 -19.55
C ALA A 2 43.01 -9.80 -18.19
N THR A 3 41.74 -10.15 -18.12
CA THR A 3 41.00 -10.29 -16.87
C THR A 3 41.58 -11.49 -16.12
N THR A 4 42.27 -11.23 -15.01
CA THR A 4 42.74 -12.27 -14.10
C THR A 4 41.53 -12.89 -13.41
N LEU A 5 41.17 -14.13 -13.79
CA LEU A 5 40.13 -14.89 -13.12
C LEU A 5 40.71 -15.44 -11.81
N GLU A 6 40.08 -15.08 -10.69
CA GLU A 6 40.46 -15.59 -9.37
C GLU A 6 40.34 -17.12 -9.32
N ALA A 7 41.23 -17.78 -8.56
CA ALA A 7 41.21 -19.24 -8.43
C ALA A 7 39.88 -19.73 -7.83
N PRO A 8 39.35 -20.92 -8.21
CA PRO A 8 38.03 -21.44 -7.81
C PRO A 8 37.78 -21.58 -6.29
N ARG A 9 38.81 -21.39 -5.47
CA ARG A 9 38.82 -21.52 -4.01
C ARG A 9 39.56 -20.37 -3.33
N SER A 10 39.75 -19.24 -4.01
CA SER A 10 40.22 -18.04 -3.33
C SER A 10 39.29 -17.79 -2.14
N PRO A 11 39.82 -17.54 -0.93
CA PRO A 11 38.98 -17.18 0.20
C PRO A 11 38.11 -16.03 -0.26
N TYR A 12 36.79 -16.21 -0.26
CA TYR A 12 35.88 -15.10 -0.55
C TYR A 12 36.25 -14.02 0.45
N ALA A 13 36.94 -12.98 -0.02
CA ALA A 13 37.28 -11.83 0.79
C ALA A 13 35.93 -11.20 1.12
N ARG A 14 35.31 -11.67 2.20
CA ARG A 14 34.08 -11.10 2.74
C ARG A 14 34.42 -9.63 2.92
N SER A 15 33.85 -8.79 2.07
CA SER A 15 34.05 -7.35 2.16
C SER A 15 33.87 -6.98 3.63
N ALA A 16 34.84 -6.24 4.18
CA ALA A 16 34.86 -5.91 5.60
C ALA A 16 33.45 -5.47 6.01
N ARG A 17 32.85 -6.20 6.95
CA ARG A 17 31.46 -6.00 7.39
C ARG A 17 31.28 -4.52 7.72
N LYS A 18 30.68 -3.75 6.81
CA LYS A 18 30.38 -2.34 7.07
C LYS A 18 29.42 -2.30 8.26
N ASN A 19 29.81 -1.66 9.35
CA ASN A 19 29.02 -1.51 10.58
C ASN A 19 27.82 -0.56 10.42
N GLY A 20 27.11 -0.61 9.28
CA GLY A 20 25.95 0.23 8.98
C GLY A 20 24.64 -0.57 8.95
N VAL A 21 23.51 0.14 9.01
CA VAL A 21 22.18 -0.46 8.83
C VAL A 21 22.11 -1.07 7.43
N ASN A 22 21.83 -2.37 7.37
CA ASN A 22 21.63 -3.06 6.10
C ASN A 22 20.21 -2.78 5.57
N TRP A 23 20.07 -1.69 4.81
CA TRP A 23 18.81 -1.26 4.21
C TRP A 23 18.22 -2.30 3.25
N GLU A 24 19.04 -3.09 2.56
CA GLU A 24 18.57 -4.17 1.70
C GLU A 24 17.93 -5.29 2.51
N LYS A 25 18.55 -5.68 3.63
CA LYS A 25 17.96 -6.66 4.57
C LYS A 25 16.60 -6.19 5.09
N TRP A 26 16.51 -4.93 5.53
CA TRP A 26 15.26 -4.37 6.04
C TRP A 26 14.19 -4.25 4.96
N GLY A 27 14.56 -3.81 3.75
CA GLY A 27 13.64 -3.76 2.61
C GLY A 27 13.13 -5.14 2.21
N TRP A 28 14.01 -6.14 2.17
CA TRP A 28 13.62 -7.52 1.90
C TRP A 28 12.67 -8.08 2.97
N LEU A 29 13.00 -7.87 4.25
CA LEU A 29 12.17 -8.31 5.36
C LEU A 29 10.79 -7.64 5.30
N TYR A 30 10.75 -6.33 5.03
CA TYR A 30 9.51 -5.59 4.84
C TYR A 30 8.65 -6.23 3.75
N MET A 31 9.19 -6.52 2.57
CA MET A 31 8.43 -7.12 1.47
C MET A 31 7.83 -8.48 1.85
N ARG A 32 8.53 -9.29 2.65
CA ARG A 32 8.02 -10.59 3.11
C ARG A 32 6.91 -10.45 4.15
N VAL A 33 7.16 -9.66 5.19
CA VAL A 33 6.20 -9.48 6.29
C VAL A 33 4.95 -8.76 5.79
N SER A 34 5.10 -7.66 5.05
CA SER A 34 3.97 -6.94 4.46
C SER A 34 3.16 -7.81 3.50
N GLY A 35 3.81 -8.66 2.70
CA GLY A 35 3.09 -9.58 1.81
C GLY A 35 2.17 -10.54 2.55
N VAL A 36 2.63 -11.14 3.65
CA VAL A 36 1.81 -12.04 4.47
C VAL A 36 0.65 -11.29 5.14
N LEU A 37 0.90 -10.11 5.70
CA LEU A 37 -0.15 -9.29 6.30
C LEU A 37 -1.18 -8.85 5.25
N LEU A 38 -0.72 -8.47 4.06
CA LEU A 38 -1.58 -8.04 2.96
C LEU A 38 -2.49 -9.15 2.45
N VAL A 39 -2.10 -10.42 2.51
CA VAL A 39 -3.02 -11.53 2.20
C VAL A 39 -4.25 -11.43 3.10
N VAL A 40 -4.08 -11.32 4.41
CA VAL A 40 -5.23 -11.23 5.34
C VAL A 40 -6.03 -9.95 5.10
N LEU A 41 -5.35 -8.81 4.99
CA LEU A 41 -6.00 -7.51 4.84
C LEU A 41 -6.81 -7.41 3.53
N ILE A 42 -6.21 -7.79 2.40
CA ILE A 42 -6.83 -7.70 1.08
C ILE A 42 -7.96 -8.72 0.97
N PHE A 43 -7.75 -9.99 1.36
CA PHE A 43 -8.82 -10.98 1.24
C PHE A 43 -9.98 -10.68 2.19
N GLY A 44 -9.72 -10.22 3.42
CA GLY A 44 -10.80 -9.79 4.32
C GLY A 44 -11.58 -8.61 3.74
N HIS A 45 -10.87 -7.62 3.16
CA HIS A 45 -11.51 -6.49 2.49
C HIS A 45 -12.35 -6.95 1.28
N LEU A 46 -11.79 -7.74 0.36
CA LEU A 46 -12.52 -8.23 -0.80
C LEU A 46 -13.72 -9.10 -0.39
N PHE A 47 -13.57 -9.95 0.61
CA PHE A 47 -14.64 -10.83 1.09
C PHE A 47 -15.84 -10.03 1.63
N VAL A 48 -15.60 -9.06 2.51
CA VAL A 48 -16.67 -8.25 3.09
C VAL A 48 -17.36 -7.36 2.06
N ASN A 49 -16.62 -6.84 1.08
CA ASN A 49 -17.19 -5.97 0.04
C ASN A 49 -17.89 -6.75 -1.09
N LEU A 50 -17.47 -7.99 -1.39
CA LEU A 50 -17.95 -8.72 -2.59
C LEU A 50 -18.81 -9.95 -2.27
N MET A 51 -18.61 -10.60 -1.13
CA MET A 51 -19.24 -11.90 -0.83
C MET A 51 -20.32 -11.84 0.27
N VAL A 52 -20.35 -10.77 1.06
CA VAL A 52 -21.31 -10.59 2.16
C VAL A 52 -22.48 -9.73 1.70
N GLY A 53 -23.68 -9.99 2.24
CA GLY A 53 -24.88 -9.21 1.93
C GLY A 53 -25.29 -9.35 0.46
N GLU A 54 -25.48 -8.22 -0.23
CA GLU A 54 -25.81 -8.18 -1.67
C GLU A 54 -24.56 -8.04 -2.56
N GLY A 55 -23.36 -8.22 -1.98
CA GLY A 55 -22.09 -8.11 -2.69
C GLY A 55 -21.84 -6.72 -3.29
N VAL A 56 -21.28 -6.68 -4.50
CA VAL A 56 -20.89 -5.42 -5.18
C VAL A 56 -22.06 -4.45 -5.37
N SER A 57 -23.29 -4.96 -5.48
CA SER A 57 -24.50 -4.14 -5.66
C SER A 57 -24.86 -3.31 -4.43
N ALA A 58 -24.38 -3.68 -3.25
CA ALA A 58 -24.58 -2.92 -2.01
C ALA A 58 -23.60 -1.75 -1.84
N LEU A 59 -22.55 -1.65 -2.67
CA LEU A 59 -21.50 -0.65 -2.51
C LEU A 59 -22.00 0.74 -2.94
N ASN A 60 -22.46 1.51 -1.96
CA ASN A 60 -22.92 2.88 -2.10
C ASN A 60 -22.40 3.76 -0.95
N PHE A 61 -22.77 5.05 -0.95
CA PHE A 61 -22.37 5.98 0.11
C PHE A 61 -22.74 5.45 1.50
N ALA A 62 -23.96 4.95 1.70
CA ALA A 62 -24.41 4.48 3.00
C ALA A 62 -23.61 3.27 3.52
N PHE A 63 -23.21 2.35 2.63
CA PHE A 63 -22.32 1.24 2.97
C PHE A 63 -20.95 1.74 3.43
N VAL A 64 -20.35 2.68 2.67
CA VAL A 64 -19.06 3.27 3.02
C VAL A 64 -19.15 4.04 4.34
N SER A 65 -20.21 4.82 4.55
CA SER A 65 -20.45 5.54 5.80
C SER A 65 -20.62 4.61 6.99
N GLY A 66 -21.31 3.49 6.83
CA GLY A 66 -21.42 2.47 7.88
C GLY A 66 -20.07 1.87 8.25
N LYS A 67 -19.23 1.53 7.26
CA LYS A 67 -17.87 1.04 7.52
C LYS A 67 -17.01 2.10 8.19
N LEU A 68 -16.95 3.31 7.62
CA LEU A 68 -16.06 4.37 8.12
C LEU A 68 -16.55 5.02 9.41
N ALA A 69 -17.77 4.75 9.87
CA ALA A 69 -18.22 5.12 11.22
C ALA A 69 -17.61 4.21 12.32
N ASP A 70 -17.08 3.03 11.96
CA ASP A 70 -16.45 2.09 12.87
C ASP A 70 -14.90 2.21 12.81
N PRO A 71 -14.23 2.55 13.93
CA PRO A 71 -12.77 2.67 13.99
C PRO A 71 -12.01 1.41 13.55
N PHE A 72 -12.61 0.22 13.70
CA PHE A 72 -11.99 -1.03 13.25
C PHE A 72 -11.72 -0.99 11.75
N TRP A 73 -12.72 -0.60 10.94
CA TRP A 73 -12.59 -0.55 9.49
C TRP A 73 -11.68 0.59 9.04
N GLN A 74 -11.68 1.74 9.73
CA GLN A 74 -10.74 2.83 9.45
C GLN A 74 -9.28 2.34 9.57
N ILE A 75 -8.95 1.67 10.69
CA ILE A 75 -7.60 1.15 10.92
C ILE A 75 -7.26 0.05 9.90
N TRP A 76 -8.21 -0.85 9.61
CA TRP A 76 -8.03 -1.92 8.63
C TRP A 76 -7.70 -1.36 7.24
N ASP A 77 -8.51 -0.42 6.75
CA ASP A 77 -8.38 0.14 5.42
C ASP A 77 -7.12 1.04 5.31
N VAL A 78 -6.76 1.80 6.35
CA VAL A 78 -5.52 2.59 6.39
C VAL A 78 -4.27 1.70 6.48
N ALA A 79 -4.28 0.66 7.32
CA ALA A 79 -3.16 -0.27 7.41
C ALA A 79 -2.91 -0.95 6.07
N MET A 80 -3.97 -1.40 5.41
CA MET A 80 -3.89 -1.97 4.06
C MET A 80 -3.42 -0.96 3.02
N LEU A 81 -3.94 0.27 3.02
CA LEU A 81 -3.52 1.35 2.11
C LEU A 81 -2.00 1.56 2.17
N TRP A 82 -1.48 1.77 3.38
CA TRP A 82 -0.06 2.02 3.60
C TRP A 82 0.80 0.82 3.22
N LEU A 83 0.42 -0.38 3.69
CA LEU A 83 1.17 -1.60 3.38
C LEU A 83 1.14 -1.91 1.88
N ALA A 84 -0.02 -1.80 1.23
CA ALA A 84 -0.18 -2.14 -0.19
C ALA A 84 0.56 -1.17 -1.10
N LEU A 85 0.46 0.15 -0.86
CA LEU A 85 1.13 1.15 -1.70
C LEU A 85 2.64 1.13 -1.52
N ILE A 86 3.15 0.94 -0.30
CA ILE A 86 4.60 0.84 -0.07
C ILE A 86 5.15 -0.50 -0.58
N HIS A 87 4.45 -1.62 -0.36
CA HIS A 87 4.81 -2.92 -0.93
C HIS A 87 4.82 -2.89 -2.45
N GLY A 88 3.73 -2.41 -3.06
CA GLY A 88 3.60 -2.24 -4.51
C GLY A 88 4.66 -1.30 -5.07
N GLY A 89 4.89 -0.14 -4.43
CA GLY A 89 5.90 0.83 -4.84
C GLY A 89 7.33 0.27 -4.82
N ASN A 90 7.69 -0.51 -3.79
CA ASN A 90 8.98 -1.19 -3.72
C ASN A 90 9.10 -2.31 -4.77
N GLY A 91 8.03 -3.06 -5.03
CA GLY A 91 7.96 -4.04 -6.12
C GLY A 91 8.17 -3.37 -7.48
N MET A 92 7.44 -2.29 -7.76
CA MET A 92 7.55 -1.51 -8.99
C MET A 92 8.95 -0.90 -9.15
N ARG A 93 9.60 -0.44 -8.08
CA ARG A 93 11.00 0.00 -8.11
C ARG A 93 11.93 -1.11 -8.61
N THR A 94 11.70 -2.35 -8.18
CA THR A 94 12.47 -3.52 -8.63
C THR A 94 12.25 -3.74 -10.12
N LEU A 95 11.00 -3.78 -10.58
CA LEU A 95 10.67 -3.89 -12.00
C LEU A 95 11.32 -2.78 -12.84
N VAL A 96 11.29 -1.53 -12.37
CA VAL A 96 11.92 -0.41 -13.08
C VAL A 96 13.44 -0.57 -13.17
N ASN A 97 14.10 -1.11 -12.13
CA ASN A 97 15.54 -1.38 -12.19
C ASN A 97 15.88 -2.46 -13.21
N ASP A 98 15.00 -3.46 -13.36
CA ASP A 98 15.23 -4.63 -14.21
C ASP A 98 14.86 -4.36 -15.68
N TYR A 99 13.82 -3.57 -15.92
CA TYR A 99 13.24 -3.39 -17.26
C TYR A 99 13.46 -2.02 -17.91
N ALA A 100 13.83 -0.96 -17.16
CA ALA A 100 14.06 0.35 -17.77
C ALA A 100 15.45 0.44 -18.44
N ALA A 101 15.44 0.54 -19.77
CA ALA A 101 16.63 0.47 -20.62
C ALA A 101 17.62 1.63 -20.43
N THR A 102 17.13 2.85 -20.14
CA THR A 102 17.99 4.05 -20.04
C THR A 102 18.00 4.64 -18.63
N PRO A 103 19.11 5.27 -18.19
CA PRO A 103 19.18 5.91 -16.87
C PRO A 103 18.12 6.99 -16.66
N LEU A 104 17.81 7.76 -17.71
CA LEU A 104 16.80 8.82 -17.68
C LEU A 104 15.40 8.26 -17.44
N THR A 105 14.97 7.28 -18.24
CA THR A 105 13.63 6.66 -18.10
C THR A 105 13.48 5.98 -16.73
N ARG A 106 14.54 5.31 -16.27
CA ARG A 106 14.60 4.71 -14.94
C ARG A 106 14.44 5.76 -13.82
N GLY A 107 15.08 6.92 -13.96
CA GLY A 107 14.94 8.03 -13.02
C GLY A 107 13.51 8.56 -12.99
N ILE A 108 12.93 8.85 -14.16
CA ILE A 108 11.55 9.33 -14.31
C ILE A 108 10.56 8.38 -13.67
N PHE A 109 10.63 7.08 -13.98
CA PHE A 109 9.70 6.09 -13.44
C PHE A 109 9.80 5.94 -11.93
N LYS A 110 11.00 5.93 -11.34
CA LYS A 110 11.14 5.87 -9.88
C LYS A 110 10.53 7.11 -9.22
N THR A 111 10.77 8.29 -9.77
CA THR A 111 10.21 9.53 -9.23
C THR A 111 8.68 9.54 -9.36
N ALA A 112 8.14 9.10 -10.50
CA ALA A 112 6.70 9.00 -10.71
C ALA A 112 6.04 7.99 -9.75
N ILE A 113 6.65 6.81 -9.55
CA ILE A 113 6.17 5.81 -8.58
C ILE A 113 6.18 6.39 -7.17
N LEU A 114 7.29 7.02 -6.75
CA LEU A 114 7.40 7.62 -5.42
C LEU A 114 6.34 8.70 -5.22
N ALA A 115 6.16 9.59 -6.20
CA ALA A 115 5.15 10.64 -6.16
C ALA A 115 3.74 10.05 -6.05
N ALA A 116 3.41 9.04 -6.86
CA ALA A 116 2.12 8.37 -6.82
C ALA A 116 1.86 7.71 -5.46
N VAL A 117 2.84 6.98 -4.91
CA VAL A 117 2.72 6.35 -3.59
C VAL A 117 2.46 7.39 -2.50
N VAL A 118 3.24 8.47 -2.46
CA VAL A 118 3.07 9.53 -1.45
C VAL A 118 1.71 10.21 -1.59
N VAL A 119 1.33 10.62 -2.80
CA VAL A 119 0.06 11.30 -3.05
C VAL A 119 -1.12 10.41 -2.65
N LEU A 120 -1.14 9.15 -3.07
CA LEU A 120 -2.25 8.24 -2.79
C LEU A 120 -2.32 7.86 -1.30
N ILE A 121 -1.19 7.70 -0.62
CA ILE A 121 -1.18 7.48 0.84
C ILE A 121 -1.76 8.68 1.57
N VAL A 122 -1.29 9.89 1.26
CA VAL A 122 -1.76 11.12 1.92
C VAL A 122 -3.25 11.33 1.63
N LEU A 123 -3.64 11.28 0.35
CA LEU A 123 -5.03 11.47 -0.06
C LEU A 123 -5.95 10.41 0.58
N GLY A 124 -5.58 9.13 0.51
CA GLY A 124 -6.40 8.06 1.08
C GLY A 124 -6.51 8.14 2.61
N THR A 125 -5.42 8.50 3.29
CA THR A 125 -5.42 8.70 4.75
C THR A 125 -6.29 9.89 5.14
N LEU A 126 -6.20 11.00 4.40
CA LEU A 126 -7.09 12.14 4.59
C LEU A 126 -8.54 11.74 4.37
N VAL A 127 -8.85 11.09 3.26
CA VAL A 127 -10.22 10.60 2.98
C VAL A 127 -10.75 9.78 4.14
N VAL A 128 -10.01 8.79 4.68
CA VAL A 128 -10.52 7.96 5.78
C VAL A 128 -10.79 8.77 7.06
N PHE A 129 -9.89 9.67 7.44
CA PHE A 129 -9.99 10.37 8.73
C PHE A 129 -10.75 11.70 8.69
N THR A 130 -11.00 12.25 7.51
CA THR A 130 -11.81 13.47 7.32
C THR A 130 -13.15 13.18 6.67
N PHE A 131 -13.49 11.91 6.42
CA PHE A 131 -14.80 11.54 5.91
C PHE A 131 -15.86 11.74 6.99
N ASP A 132 -16.91 12.48 6.65
CA ASP A 132 -18.10 12.62 7.48
C ASP A 132 -19.12 11.55 7.08
N PRO A 133 -19.41 10.56 7.94
CA PRO A 133 -20.42 9.54 7.64
C PRO A 133 -21.86 10.08 7.67
N CYS A 134 -22.08 11.27 8.24
CA CYS A 134 -23.39 11.91 8.39
C CYS A 134 -23.35 13.39 7.95
N PRO A 135 -23.05 13.68 6.66
CA PRO A 135 -22.93 15.05 6.19
C PRO A 135 -24.24 15.83 6.33
N ALA A 136 -24.13 17.06 6.83
CA ALA A 136 -25.26 17.96 6.98
C ALA A 136 -25.61 18.66 5.64
N GLY A 137 -26.91 18.90 5.41
CA GLY A 137 -27.41 19.70 4.30
C GLY A 137 -28.46 18.98 3.46
N ALA A 138 -29.40 19.75 2.89
CA ALA A 138 -30.52 19.22 2.11
C ALA A 138 -30.08 18.36 0.91
N ALA A 139 -28.90 18.60 0.37
CA ALA A 139 -28.34 17.82 -0.74
C ALA A 139 -27.92 16.38 -0.36
N PHE A 140 -27.76 16.09 0.93
CA PHE A 140 -27.31 14.78 1.44
C PHE A 140 -28.38 14.06 2.26
N ALA A 141 -29.56 14.67 2.43
CA ALA A 141 -30.65 14.12 3.23
C ALA A 141 -31.07 12.73 2.76
N ASP A 142 -31.09 12.49 1.44
CA ASP A 142 -31.47 11.21 0.84
C ASP A 142 -30.34 10.16 0.85
N LEU A 143 -29.10 10.58 1.11
CA LEU A 143 -27.92 9.72 1.16
C LEU A 143 -27.57 9.28 2.59
N ASN A 144 -28.13 9.95 3.59
CA ASN A 144 -27.76 9.72 4.98
C ASN A 144 -28.23 8.34 5.46
N PRO A 145 -27.31 7.52 5.99
CA PRO A 145 -27.66 6.25 6.63
C PRO A 145 -28.68 6.44 7.76
N LYS A 146 -29.50 5.41 8.00
CA LYS A 146 -30.50 5.41 9.09
C LYS A 146 -29.89 5.63 10.49
N PHE A 147 -28.60 5.33 10.69
CA PHE A 147 -27.96 5.57 11.99
C PHE A 147 -27.68 7.06 12.24
N CYS A 148 -27.61 7.89 11.19
CA CYS A 148 -27.38 9.33 11.33
C CYS A 148 -28.57 10.06 11.96
N SER A 149 -29.78 9.48 11.94
CA SER A 149 -30.93 10.05 12.65
C SER A 149 -30.97 9.72 14.14
N ALA A 150 -30.03 8.91 14.63
CA ALA A 150 -29.92 8.50 16.04
C ALA A 150 -28.76 9.19 16.79
N LEU A 151 -27.94 9.98 16.09
CA LEU A 151 -26.97 10.92 16.67
C LEU A 151 -27.66 12.26 16.97
#